data_AF-A0A838H5K8-F1
#
_entry.id   AF-A0A838H5K8-F1
#
_cell.length_a   1.000
_cell.length_b   1.000
_cell.length_c   1.000
_cell.angle_alpha   90.00
_cell.angle_beta   90.00
_cell.angle_gamma   90.00
#
_symmetry.space_group_name_H-M   'P 1'
#
loop_
_entity.id
_entity.type
_entity.pdbx_description
1 polymer ?
#
loop_
_entity_poly.entity_id
_entity_poly.type
_entity_poly.pdbx_seq_one_letter_code
_entity_poly.pdbx_strand_id
1 'polypeptide(L)'
;MAGDSHVVVQPLQRRDPPMLGDVMIRGRLATSDAGIVYAGQLVDQQVAVVVLNQGAETDSFGRARFGTAVAALVDDGVVVASDSSADIAPWVAVRAATWGDALAMAQRVLAPVTLDEVAPVGIVCGPDFRPHWYRRRGVGRLRVWPLPWPSVLSSAGRWTVVAAFGLMVAIAAIALWIATLVFDTQPPAPPPPTPAPITRPVPSTSGIPLPTQSPSIPPIV
;
A
#
# COMPACT_ATOMS: atom_id res chain seq x y z
N MET A 1 -45.85 -11.26 -15.95
CA MET A 1 -44.94 -12.41 -16.02
C MET A 1 -43.53 -11.88 -16.16
N ALA A 2 -42.87 -11.58 -15.05
CA ALA A 2 -41.46 -11.19 -15.05
C ALA A 2 -40.65 -12.46 -15.24
N GLY A 3 -39.89 -12.55 -16.32
CA GLY A 3 -39.01 -13.70 -16.55
C GLY A 3 -37.98 -13.77 -15.42
N ASP A 4 -37.74 -14.97 -14.88
CA ASP A 4 -36.63 -15.25 -13.97
C ASP A 4 -35.33 -14.96 -14.71
N SER A 5 -34.89 -13.71 -14.66
CA SER A 5 -33.59 -13.29 -15.14
C SER A 5 -32.54 -13.92 -14.24
N HIS A 6 -32.06 -15.09 -14.66
CA HIS A 6 -31.01 -15.82 -13.98
C HIS A 6 -29.77 -14.92 -13.87
N VAL A 7 -29.49 -14.44 -12.66
CA VAL A 7 -28.34 -13.58 -12.41
C VAL A 7 -27.07 -14.42 -12.52
N VAL A 8 -26.26 -14.14 -13.55
CA VAL A 8 -25.00 -14.87 -13.78
C VAL A 8 -23.88 -14.21 -12.99
N VAL A 9 -23.26 -14.99 -12.11
CA VAL A 9 -22.04 -14.56 -11.41
C VAL A 9 -20.86 -14.65 -12.37
N GLN A 10 -20.28 -13.51 -12.70
CA GLN A 10 -19.08 -13.41 -13.53
C GLN A 10 -17.81 -13.68 -12.71
N PRO A 11 -16.76 -14.25 -13.31
CA PRO A 11 -15.50 -14.50 -12.62
C PRO A 11 -14.83 -13.19 -12.21
N LEU A 12 -14.03 -13.24 -11.14
CA LEU A 12 -13.26 -12.10 -10.66
C LEU A 12 -12.17 -11.69 -11.64
N GLN A 13 -11.97 -10.39 -11.77
CA GLN A 13 -10.88 -9.82 -12.55
C GLN A 13 -9.62 -9.73 -11.70
N ARG A 14 -8.47 -9.65 -12.36
CA ARG A 14 -7.16 -9.53 -11.70
C ARG A 14 -7.03 -8.34 -10.74
N ARG A 15 -7.83 -7.29 -10.93
CA ARG A 15 -7.83 -6.08 -10.08
C ARG A 15 -8.88 -6.13 -8.97
N ASP A 16 -9.72 -7.16 -8.94
CA ASP A 16 -10.73 -7.28 -7.89
C ASP A 16 -10.11 -7.76 -6.59
N PRO A 17 -10.58 -7.22 -5.45
CA PRO A 17 -10.14 -7.70 -4.15
C PRO A 17 -10.66 -9.13 -3.91
N PRO A 18 -9.83 -10.04 -3.37
CA PRO A 18 -10.30 -11.36 -2.95
C PRO A 18 -11.15 -11.30 -1.67
N MET A 19 -10.93 -10.28 -0.83
CA MET A 19 -11.64 -10.05 0.44
C MET A 19 -11.94 -8.57 0.62
N LEU A 20 -13.08 -8.27 1.24
CA LEU A 20 -13.49 -6.92 1.62
C LEU A 20 -13.99 -6.90 3.07
N GLY A 21 -13.20 -6.32 3.97
CA GLY A 21 -13.38 -6.55 5.40
C GLY A 21 -13.28 -8.06 5.69
N ASP A 22 -14.33 -8.61 6.31
CA ASP A 22 -14.45 -10.05 6.61
C ASP A 22 -15.19 -10.84 5.52
N VAL A 23 -15.61 -10.18 4.44
CA VAL A 23 -16.37 -10.81 3.36
C VAL A 23 -15.43 -11.35 2.29
N MET A 24 -15.51 -12.64 2.01
CA MET A 24 -14.79 -13.26 0.90
C MET A 24 -15.55 -13.03 -0.41
N ILE A 25 -14.88 -12.48 -1.40
CA ILE A 25 -15.47 -12.19 -2.70
C ILE A 25 -15.34 -13.42 -3.61
N ARG A 26 -16.43 -13.80 -4.28
CA ARG A 26 -16.51 -14.98 -5.17
C ARG A 26 -16.60 -14.60 -6.64
N GLY A 27 -17.23 -13.48 -6.96
CA GLY A 27 -17.47 -13.07 -8.34
C GLY A 27 -18.10 -11.69 -8.44
N ARG A 28 -18.36 -11.25 -9.67
CA ARG A 28 -19.10 -10.03 -9.97
C ARG A 28 -20.53 -10.36 -10.34
N LEU A 29 -21.49 -9.64 -9.78
CA LEU A 29 -22.90 -9.73 -10.15
C LEU A 29 -23.23 -8.71 -11.23
N ALA A 30 -22.78 -7.46 -11.05
CA ALA A 30 -23.06 -6.38 -11.99
C ALA A 30 -22.00 -5.28 -11.93
N THR A 31 -21.95 -4.48 -12.98
CA THR A 31 -21.15 -3.25 -13.03
C THR A 31 -22.03 -2.14 -13.56
N SER A 32 -22.03 -1.01 -12.87
CA SER A 32 -22.78 0.19 -13.22
C SER A 32 -21.82 1.37 -13.40
N ASP A 33 -22.38 2.52 -13.77
CA ASP A 33 -21.63 3.76 -13.85
C ASP A 33 -21.17 4.29 -12.50
N ALA A 34 -21.88 4.00 -11.40
CA ALA A 34 -21.52 4.46 -10.05
C ALA A 34 -20.69 3.44 -9.25
N GLY A 35 -20.82 2.14 -9.55
CA GLY A 35 -20.22 1.11 -8.71
C GLY A 35 -20.24 -0.30 -9.29
N ILE A 36 -19.55 -1.20 -8.58
CA ILE A 36 -19.44 -2.62 -8.88
C ILE A 36 -20.16 -3.39 -7.79
N VAL A 37 -20.92 -4.41 -8.19
CA VAL A 37 -21.64 -5.30 -7.27
C VAL A 37 -20.97 -6.67 -7.34
N TYR A 38 -20.51 -7.14 -6.20
CA TYR A 38 -19.84 -8.43 -6.05
C TYR A 38 -20.74 -9.44 -5.34
N ALA A 39 -20.63 -10.70 -5.76
CA ALA A 39 -21.10 -11.84 -5.00
C ALA A 39 -20.06 -12.18 -3.95
N GLY A 40 -20.45 -12.12 -2.68
CA GLY A 40 -19.60 -12.42 -1.54
C GLY A 40 -20.19 -13.49 -0.64
N GLN A 41 -19.35 -13.97 0.27
CA GLN A 41 -19.71 -14.92 1.31
C GLN A 41 -19.12 -14.43 2.63
N LEU A 42 -19.97 -14.32 3.64
CA LEU A 42 -19.58 -14.02 5.01
C LEU A 42 -19.92 -15.24 5.85
N VAL A 43 -18.89 -15.99 6.29
CA VAL A 43 -19.06 -17.29 6.94
C VAL A 43 -19.90 -18.22 6.05
N ASP A 44 -21.16 -18.49 6.40
CA ASP A 44 -22.09 -19.34 5.65
C ASP A 44 -23.26 -18.56 5.02
N GLN A 45 -23.20 -17.23 5.03
CA GLN A 45 -24.25 -16.38 4.45
C GLN A 45 -23.81 -15.78 3.11
N GLN A 46 -24.72 -15.82 2.13
CA GLN A 46 -24.55 -15.10 0.87
C GLN A 46 -24.78 -13.61 1.10
N VAL A 47 -23.83 -12.81 0.64
CA VAL A 47 -23.86 -11.36 0.80
C VAL A 47 -23.54 -10.69 -0.53
N ALA A 48 -24.27 -9.63 -0.83
CA ALA A 48 -24.00 -8.79 -1.98
C ALA A 48 -23.18 -7.59 -1.50
N VAL A 49 -22.02 -7.39 -2.13
CA VAL A 49 -21.11 -6.30 -1.75
C VAL A 49 -21.15 -5.24 -2.84
N VAL A 50 -21.65 -4.06 -2.48
CA VAL A 50 -21.73 -2.91 -3.36
C VAL A 50 -20.56 -2.00 -3.06
N VAL A 51 -19.78 -1.66 -4.09
CA VAL A 51 -18.58 -0.83 -3.96
C VAL A 51 -18.65 0.33 -4.96
N LEU A 52 -18.38 1.55 -4.50
CA LEU A 52 -18.25 2.69 -5.42
C LEU A 52 -17.01 2.54 -6.32
N ASN A 53 -17.14 2.97 -7.57
CA ASN A 53 -16.03 2.93 -8.51
C ASN A 53 -15.04 4.09 -8.30
N GLN A 54 -13.92 4.05 -9.01
CA GLN A 54 -12.85 5.06 -8.94
C GLN A 54 -13.34 6.48 -9.26
N GLY A 55 -14.37 6.62 -10.08
CA GLY A 55 -14.98 7.90 -10.39
C GLY A 55 -15.80 8.44 -9.21
N ALA A 56 -16.84 7.69 -8.85
CA ALA A 56 -17.81 8.03 -7.83
C ALA A 56 -17.20 8.16 -6.43
N GLU A 57 -16.11 7.43 -6.11
CA GLU A 57 -15.44 7.54 -4.82
C GLU A 57 -14.80 8.92 -4.58
N THR A 58 -14.51 9.68 -5.64
CA THR A 58 -13.87 11.01 -5.55
C THR A 58 -14.88 12.15 -5.46
N ASP A 59 -16.15 11.87 -5.77
CA ASP A 59 -17.23 12.84 -5.70
C ASP A 59 -17.81 12.92 -4.28
N SER A 60 -17.53 14.02 -3.57
CA SER A 60 -18.01 14.22 -2.20
C SER A 60 -19.53 14.14 -2.09
N PHE A 61 -20.27 14.63 -3.09
CA PHE A 61 -21.74 14.55 -3.08
C PHE A 61 -22.22 13.13 -3.40
N GLY A 62 -21.57 12.45 -4.35
CA GLY A 62 -21.83 11.04 -4.64
C GLY A 62 -21.62 10.14 -3.41
N ARG A 63 -20.52 10.35 -2.68
CA ARG A 63 -20.24 9.65 -1.41
C ARG A 63 -21.30 9.92 -0.34
N ALA A 64 -21.70 11.18 -0.17
CA ALA A 64 -22.72 11.54 0.81
C ALA A 64 -24.06 10.85 0.51
N ARG A 65 -24.49 10.87 -0.76
CA ARG A 65 -25.71 10.20 -1.22
C ARG A 65 -25.66 8.69 -1.02
N PHE A 66 -24.52 8.06 -1.32
CA PHE A 66 -24.30 6.64 -1.03
C PHE A 66 -24.38 6.35 0.47
N GLY A 67 -23.73 7.17 1.30
CA GLY A 67 -23.78 7.04 2.76
C GLY A 67 -25.20 7.13 3.32
N THR A 68 -26.01 8.05 2.82
CA THR A 68 -27.43 8.16 3.19
C THR A 68 -28.23 6.92 2.78
N ALA A 69 -28.01 6.40 1.56
CA ALA A 69 -28.67 5.18 1.11
C ALA A 69 -28.27 3.96 1.97
N VAL A 70 -26.98 3.84 2.31
CA VAL A 70 -26.49 2.78 3.19
C VAL A 70 -27.07 2.90 4.59
N ALA A 71 -27.16 4.11 5.16
CA ALA A 71 -27.75 4.33 6.48
C ALA A 71 -29.20 3.83 6.56
N ALA A 72 -30.01 4.07 5.52
CA ALA A 72 -31.38 3.54 5.46
C ALA A 72 -31.42 2.00 5.51
N LEU A 73 -30.49 1.32 4.82
CA LEU A 73 -30.40 -0.14 4.88
C LEU A 73 -29.89 -0.66 6.24
N VAL A 74 -29.07 0.13 6.94
CA VAL A 74 -28.63 -0.20 8.31
C VAL A 74 -29.82 -0.16 9.25
N ASP A 75 -30.67 0.86 9.14
CA ASP A 75 -31.90 0.97 9.92
C ASP A 75 -32.86 -0.21 9.65
N ASP A 76 -32.91 -0.71 8.42
CA ASP A 76 -33.65 -1.92 8.03
C ASP A 76 -33.02 -3.24 8.50
N GLY A 77 -31.81 -3.22 9.09
CA GLY A 77 -31.12 -4.39 9.63
C GLY A 77 -30.62 -5.39 8.58
N VAL A 78 -30.45 -4.96 7.33
CA VAL A 78 -30.01 -5.83 6.22
C VAL A 78 -28.50 -5.78 5.98
N VAL A 79 -27.85 -4.71 6.45
CA VAL A 79 -26.39 -4.51 6.35
C VAL A 79 -25.66 -5.42 7.33
N VAL A 80 -24.68 -6.16 6.82
CA VAL A 80 -23.81 -7.02 7.63
C VAL A 80 -22.43 -6.40 7.87
N ALA A 81 -21.95 -5.58 6.94
CA ALA A 81 -20.70 -4.84 7.09
C ALA A 81 -20.71 -3.62 6.15
N SER A 82 -20.01 -2.55 6.51
CA SER A 82 -19.81 -1.41 5.62
C SER A 82 -18.58 -0.61 6.05
N ASP A 83 -17.99 0.12 5.13
CA ASP A 83 -16.96 1.11 5.43
C ASP A 83 -17.08 2.26 4.43
N SER A 84 -17.06 3.49 4.94
CA SER A 84 -17.21 4.73 4.18
C SER A 84 -16.09 5.73 4.44
N SER A 85 -15.01 5.29 5.10
CA SER A 85 -13.86 6.11 5.45
C SER A 85 -13.30 6.88 4.25
N ALA A 86 -12.86 8.13 4.48
CA ALA A 86 -12.42 9.04 3.42
C ALA A 86 -11.27 8.50 2.54
N ASP A 87 -10.45 7.60 3.10
CA ASP A 87 -9.29 7.03 2.42
C ASP A 87 -9.60 5.88 1.47
N ILE A 88 -10.82 5.37 1.49
CA ILE A 88 -11.23 4.23 0.65
C ILE A 88 -12.53 4.53 -0.12
N ALA A 89 -12.79 3.70 -1.12
CA ALA A 89 -14.06 3.61 -1.81
C ALA A 89 -15.10 3.10 -0.80
N PRO A 90 -16.21 3.84 -0.61
CA PRO A 90 -17.32 3.39 0.20
C PRO A 90 -17.85 2.06 -0.32
N TRP A 91 -18.09 1.15 0.61
CA TRP A 91 -18.70 -0.13 0.30
C TRP A 91 -19.66 -0.57 1.40
N VAL A 92 -20.63 -1.39 1.00
CA VAL A 92 -21.60 -2.02 1.89
C VAL A 92 -21.79 -3.47 1.49
N ALA A 93 -21.83 -4.35 2.49
CA ALA A 93 -22.22 -5.74 2.35
C ALA A 93 -23.63 -5.91 2.92
N VAL A 94 -24.53 -6.44 2.09
CA VAL A 94 -25.94 -6.63 2.40
C VAL A 94 -26.27 -8.11 2.30
N ARG A 95 -27.03 -8.63 3.26
CA ARG A 95 -27.47 -10.03 3.21
C ARG A 95 -28.38 -10.27 2.02
N ALA A 96 -28.12 -11.35 1.27
CA ALA A 96 -28.87 -11.70 0.07
C ALA A 96 -29.57 -13.05 0.27
N ALA A 97 -30.89 -13.08 0.10
CA ALA A 97 -31.64 -14.33 -0.01
C ALA A 97 -31.50 -14.93 -1.41
N THR A 98 -31.57 -14.06 -2.43
CA THR A 98 -31.30 -14.40 -3.83
C THR A 98 -30.40 -13.34 -4.47
N TRP A 99 -29.70 -13.71 -5.55
CA TRP A 99 -28.89 -12.76 -6.30
C TRP A 99 -29.73 -11.70 -7.05
N GLY A 100 -31.00 -11.99 -7.34
CA GLY A 100 -31.94 -11.03 -7.92
C GLY A 100 -32.28 -9.90 -6.94
N ASP A 101 -32.65 -10.27 -5.71
CA ASP A 101 -32.95 -9.29 -4.65
C ASP A 101 -31.72 -8.45 -4.30
N ALA A 102 -30.55 -9.09 -4.24
CA ALA A 102 -29.27 -8.43 -4.07
C ALA A 102 -29.00 -7.36 -5.15
N LEU A 103 -29.28 -7.69 -6.42
CA LEU A 103 -29.06 -6.77 -7.51
C LEU A 103 -30.04 -5.59 -7.46
N ALA A 104 -31.31 -5.85 -7.16
CA ALA A 104 -32.32 -4.80 -6.98
C ALA A 104 -31.96 -3.85 -5.81
N MET A 105 -31.49 -4.42 -4.70
CA MET A 105 -31.01 -3.63 -3.56
C MET A 105 -29.77 -2.81 -3.92
N ALA A 106 -28.81 -3.40 -4.63
CA ALA A 106 -27.61 -2.71 -5.06
C ALA A 106 -27.92 -1.56 -6.03
N GLN A 107 -28.86 -1.77 -6.95
CA GLN A 107 -29.35 -0.72 -7.85
C GLN A 107 -29.99 0.42 -7.06
N ARG A 108 -30.84 0.12 -6.07
CA ARG A 108 -31.44 1.13 -5.19
C ARG A 108 -30.40 1.95 -4.42
N VAL A 109 -29.32 1.32 -3.94
CA VAL A 109 -28.23 2.01 -3.23
C VAL A 109 -27.40 2.89 -4.19
N LEU A 110 -27.25 2.48 -5.45
CA LEU A 110 -26.43 3.19 -6.45
C LEU A 110 -27.20 4.26 -7.23
N ALA A 111 -28.53 4.16 -7.35
CA ALA A 111 -29.36 5.11 -8.10
C ALA A 111 -29.22 6.57 -7.63
N PRO A 112 -29.15 6.89 -6.32
CA PRO A 112 -28.87 8.23 -5.85
C PRO A 112 -27.49 8.77 -6.27
N VAL A 113 -26.54 7.89 -6.59
CA VAL A 113 -25.18 8.28 -6.99
C VAL A 113 -25.11 8.62 -8.48
N THR A 114 -25.82 7.87 -9.34
CA THR A 114 -25.88 8.18 -10.79
C THR A 114 -26.80 9.34 -11.11
N LEU A 115 -27.73 9.69 -10.20
CA LEU A 115 -28.75 10.72 -10.37
C LEU A 115 -29.79 10.41 -11.47
N ASP A 116 -29.81 9.20 -12.03
CA ASP A 116 -30.74 8.82 -13.10
C ASP A 116 -32.21 8.85 -12.64
N GLU A 117 -32.45 8.51 -11.37
CA GLU A 117 -33.81 8.46 -10.79
C GLU A 117 -34.18 9.75 -10.04
N VAL A 118 -33.26 10.72 -9.95
CA VAL A 118 -33.54 11.99 -9.27
C VAL A 118 -34.34 12.88 -10.21
N ALA A 119 -35.56 13.21 -9.81
CA ALA A 119 -36.44 14.08 -10.59
C ALA A 119 -35.71 15.40 -10.92
N PRO A 120 -35.61 15.78 -12.21
CA PRO A 120 -34.92 16.99 -12.60
C PRO A 120 -35.64 18.21 -12.05
N VAL A 121 -34.85 19.19 -11.60
CA VAL A 121 -35.39 20.47 -11.11
C VAL A 121 -35.63 21.38 -12.32
N GLY A 122 -36.90 21.55 -12.68
CA GLY A 122 -37.32 22.42 -13.78
C GLY A 122 -37.52 21.71 -15.12
N ILE A 123 -37.56 22.48 -16.21
CA ILE A 123 -37.75 21.95 -17.56
C ILE A 123 -36.39 21.45 -18.07
N VAL A 124 -36.32 20.16 -18.40
CA VAL A 124 -35.11 19.54 -18.97
C VAL A 124 -34.91 20.09 -20.39
N CYS A 125 -33.82 20.81 -20.61
CA CYS A 125 -33.41 21.28 -21.93
C CYS A 125 -31.95 20.89 -22.16
N GLY A 126 -31.69 20.18 -23.26
CA GLY A 126 -30.34 19.75 -23.63
C GLY A 126 -30.10 18.24 -23.49
N PRO A 127 -28.86 17.78 -23.73
CA PRO A 127 -28.49 16.38 -23.60
C PRO A 127 -28.56 15.91 -22.14
N ASP A 128 -28.80 14.61 -21.96
CA ASP A 128 -28.90 13.99 -20.64
C ASP A 128 -27.68 14.29 -19.77
N PHE A 129 -27.94 14.67 -18.51
CA PHE A 129 -26.87 14.91 -17.55
C PHE A 129 -26.17 13.60 -17.23
N ARG A 130 -24.84 13.60 -17.30
CA ARG A 130 -24.00 12.52 -16.79
C ARG A 130 -22.96 13.10 -15.83
N PRO A 131 -22.71 12.44 -14.68
CA PRO A 131 -21.63 12.84 -13.80
C PRO A 131 -20.29 12.91 -14.54
N HIS A 132 -19.45 13.89 -14.22
CA HIS A 132 -18.15 14.09 -14.88
C HIS A 132 -17.21 12.88 -14.77
N TRP A 133 -17.43 12.04 -13.76
CA TRP A 133 -16.66 10.83 -13.51
C TRP A 133 -17.26 9.56 -14.17
N TYR A 134 -18.38 9.65 -14.89
CA TYR A 134 -19.08 8.53 -15.56
C TYR A 134 -18.16 7.59 -16.36
N ARG A 135 -17.09 8.13 -16.96
CA ARG A 135 -16.14 7.33 -17.76
C ARG A 135 -15.11 6.56 -16.91
N ARG A 136 -14.99 6.85 -15.61
CA ARG A 136 -14.00 6.26 -14.70
C ARG A 136 -14.57 5.07 -13.93
N ARG A 137 -14.87 3.98 -14.64
CA ARG A 137 -15.48 2.75 -14.07
C ARG A 137 -14.47 1.75 -13.45
N GLY A 138 -13.25 2.20 -13.14
CA GLY A 138 -12.26 1.35 -12.48
C GLY A 138 -12.70 0.95 -11.07
N VAL A 139 -12.13 -0.13 -10.52
CA VAL A 139 -12.32 -0.46 -9.10
C VAL A 139 -11.79 0.72 -8.25
N GLY A 140 -12.56 1.14 -7.24
CA GLY A 140 -12.15 2.20 -6.32
C GLY A 140 -10.99 1.78 -5.41
N ARG A 141 -10.49 2.70 -4.59
CA ARG A 141 -9.43 2.47 -3.60
C ARG A 141 -9.96 1.59 -2.48
N LEU A 142 -9.54 0.34 -2.41
CA LEU A 142 -9.97 -0.58 -1.35
C LEU A 142 -8.82 -0.94 -0.43
N ARG A 143 -9.13 -1.12 0.86
CA ARG A 143 -8.17 -1.67 1.83
C ARG A 143 -8.11 -3.19 1.63
N VAL A 144 -7.16 -3.62 0.81
CA VAL A 144 -6.95 -5.05 0.49
C VAL A 144 -6.11 -5.69 1.59
N TRP A 145 -6.72 -6.62 2.33
CA TRP A 145 -6.07 -7.55 3.25
C TRP A 145 -6.58 -8.97 2.96
N PRO A 146 -5.75 -10.04 3.02
CA PRO A 146 -4.30 -10.04 3.22
C PRO A 146 -3.58 -9.29 2.08
N LEU A 147 -2.46 -8.65 2.40
CA LEU A 147 -1.66 -7.93 1.41
C LEU A 147 -1.42 -8.84 0.20
N PRO A 148 -1.66 -8.36 -1.03
CA PRO A 148 -1.26 -9.11 -2.20
C PRO A 148 0.25 -9.32 -2.08
N TRP A 149 0.67 -10.58 -1.99
CA TRP A 149 2.07 -10.95 -1.97
C TRP A 149 2.81 -10.22 -3.13
N PRO A 150 4.09 -9.88 -2.98
CA PRO A 150 4.84 -8.99 -3.89
C PRO A 150 4.80 -9.33 -5.40
N SER A 151 4.32 -10.51 -5.81
CA SER A 151 4.13 -10.88 -7.21
C SER A 151 3.08 -10.05 -7.96
N VAL A 152 2.26 -9.25 -7.26
CA VAL A 152 1.19 -8.42 -7.88
C VAL A 152 1.48 -6.92 -7.77
N LEU A 153 2.75 -6.50 -7.93
CA LEU A 153 3.07 -5.08 -8.13
C LEU A 153 2.32 -4.55 -9.36
N SER A 154 1.56 -3.46 -9.18
CA SER A 154 0.95 -2.72 -10.28
C SER A 154 2.03 -2.24 -11.25
N SER A 155 1.66 -1.90 -12.49
CA SER A 155 2.63 -1.36 -13.45
C SER A 155 3.39 -0.17 -12.86
N ALA A 156 2.70 0.71 -12.11
CA ALA A 156 3.31 1.84 -11.42
C ALA A 156 4.35 1.41 -10.36
N GLY A 157 4.07 0.35 -9.58
CA GLY A 157 5.00 -0.16 -8.56
C GLY A 157 6.27 -0.77 -9.14
N ARG A 158 6.22 -1.34 -10.35
CA ARG A 158 7.43 -1.87 -11.03
C ARG A 158 8.40 -0.74 -11.38
N TRP A 159 7.86 0.39 -11.86
CA TRP A 159 8.68 1.54 -12.21
C TRP A 159 9.30 2.22 -11.00
N THR A 160 8.62 2.29 -9.86
CA THR A 160 9.21 2.86 -8.64
C THR A 160 10.34 2.01 -8.08
N VAL A 161 10.23 0.67 -8.15
CA VAL A 161 11.33 -0.23 -7.76
C VAL A 161 12.54 -0.07 -8.67
N VAL A 162 12.32 -0.02 -9.99
CA VAL A 162 13.40 0.22 -10.97
C VAL A 162 14.02 1.59 -10.75
N ALA A 163 13.22 2.63 -10.49
CA ALA A 163 13.71 3.97 -10.21
C ALA A 163 14.54 4.02 -8.92
N ALA A 164 14.08 3.37 -7.84
CA ALA A 164 14.82 3.29 -6.57
C ALA A 164 16.14 2.52 -6.73
N PHE A 165 16.14 1.41 -7.50
CA PHE A 165 17.35 0.66 -7.82
C PHE A 165 18.33 1.50 -8.65
N GLY A 166 17.85 2.19 -9.68
CA GLY A 166 18.65 3.10 -10.48
C GLY A 166 19.25 4.25 -9.67
N LEU A 167 18.47 4.82 -8.73
CA LEU A 167 18.95 5.85 -7.81
C LEU A 167 20.07 5.32 -6.90
N MET A 168 19.92 4.11 -6.36
CA MET A 168 20.97 3.44 -5.56
C MET A 168 22.26 3.24 -6.35
N VAL A 169 22.16 2.74 -7.59
CA VAL A 169 23.31 2.55 -8.48
C VAL A 169 23.98 3.89 -8.81
N ALA A 170 23.18 4.94 -9.06
CA ALA A 170 23.71 6.28 -9.33
C ALA A 170 24.47 6.85 -8.11
N ILE A 171 23.92 6.73 -6.91
CA ILE A 171 24.58 7.16 -5.66
C ILE A 171 25.89 6.37 -5.46
N ALA A 172 25.88 5.06 -5.68
CA ALA A 172 27.09 4.23 -5.56
C ALA A 172 28.17 4.62 -6.58
N ALA A 173 27.79 4.88 -7.83
CA ALA A 173 28.72 5.32 -8.88
C ALA A 173 29.35 6.68 -8.55
N ILE A 174 28.54 7.64 -8.05
CA ILE A 174 29.03 8.94 -7.59
C ILE A 174 30.02 8.76 -6.42
N ALA A 175 29.71 7.89 -5.46
CA ALA A 175 30.60 7.63 -4.33
C ALA A 175 31.94 7.02 -4.78
N LEU A 176 31.93 6.05 -5.70
CA LEU A 176 33.16 5.47 -6.26
C LEU A 176 33.98 6.52 -7.02
N TRP A 177 33.31 7.37 -7.81
CA TRP A 177 33.99 8.44 -8.55
C TRP A 177 34.66 9.45 -7.62
N ILE A 178 33.96 9.88 -6.56
CA ILE A 178 34.54 10.75 -5.53
C ILE A 178 35.73 10.05 -4.85
N ALA A 179 35.62 8.75 -4.52
CA ALA A 179 36.72 8.01 -3.91
C ALA A 179 37.97 7.98 -4.81
N THR A 180 37.81 7.76 -6.12
CA THR A 180 38.95 7.82 -7.06
C THR A 180 39.63 9.19 -7.07
N LEU A 181 38.84 10.27 -7.07
CA LEU A 181 39.38 11.64 -7.00
C LEU A 181 40.15 11.90 -5.70
N VAL A 182 39.70 11.34 -4.58
CA VAL A 182 40.38 11.50 -3.29
C VAL A 182 41.74 10.78 -3.30
N PHE A 183 41.81 9.55 -3.82
CA PHE A 183 43.07 8.79 -3.83
C PHE A 183 44.14 9.36 -4.77
N ASP A 184 43.74 9.94 -5.90
CA ASP A 184 44.68 10.62 -6.82
C ASP A 184 45.38 11.83 -6.17
N THR A 185 44.80 12.41 -5.11
CA THR A 185 45.34 13.60 -4.42
C THR A 185 46.19 13.28 -3.17
N GLN A 186 46.37 12.01 -2.81
CA GLN A 186 47.16 11.64 -1.63
C GLN A 186 48.67 11.68 -1.93
N PRO A 187 49.49 12.41 -1.16
CA PRO A 187 50.95 12.39 -1.33
C PRO A 187 51.51 11.00 -0.98
N PRO A 188 52.63 10.58 -1.60
CA PRO A 188 53.27 9.29 -1.30
C PRO A 188 53.55 9.13 0.19
N ALA A 189 53.21 7.96 0.74
CA ALA A 189 53.49 7.65 2.14
C ALA A 189 55.01 7.72 2.40
N PRO A 190 55.46 8.33 3.52
CA PRO A 190 56.88 8.33 3.87
C PRO A 190 57.38 6.88 4.05
N PRO A 191 58.63 6.58 3.62
CA PRO A 191 59.16 5.22 3.69
C PRO A 191 59.20 4.71 5.15
N PRO A 192 58.95 3.41 5.39
CA PRO A 192 59.03 2.84 6.73
C PRO A 192 60.42 3.05 7.34
N PRO A 193 60.51 3.29 8.67
CA PRO A 193 61.81 3.39 9.34
C PRO A 193 62.58 2.08 9.15
N THR A 194 63.81 2.17 8.65
CA THR A 194 64.71 1.03 8.46
C THR A 194 64.91 0.31 9.81
N PRO A 195 64.84 -1.03 9.89
CA PRO A 195 65.18 -1.75 11.10
C PRO A 195 66.64 -1.43 11.47
N ALA A 196 66.87 -0.94 12.69
CA ALA A 196 68.22 -0.79 13.21
C ALA A 196 68.95 -2.15 13.22
N PRO A 197 70.27 -2.21 12.93
CA PRO A 197 71.00 -3.47 12.91
C PRO A 197 70.98 -4.11 14.31
N ILE A 198 70.58 -5.38 14.37
CA ILE A 198 70.67 -6.21 15.56
C ILE A 198 72.15 -6.46 15.85
N THR A 199 72.74 -5.72 16.77
CA THR A 199 74.06 -6.02 17.32
C THR A 199 73.95 -7.29 18.17
N ARG A 200 74.50 -8.40 17.67
CA ARG A 200 74.68 -9.63 18.46
C ARG A 200 75.66 -9.34 19.60
N PRO A 201 75.41 -9.79 20.85
CA PRO A 201 76.40 -9.66 21.90
C PRO A 201 77.53 -10.68 21.68
N VAL A 202 78.76 -10.19 21.53
CA VAL A 202 79.98 -10.98 21.74
C VAL A 202 80.36 -10.90 23.24
N PRO A 203 80.82 -12.00 23.86
CA PRO A 203 81.11 -12.03 25.29
C PRO A 203 82.37 -11.20 25.59
N SER A 204 82.25 -10.20 26.46
CA SER A 204 83.39 -9.46 26.97
C SER A 204 83.96 -10.14 28.20
N THR A 205 85.14 -10.73 28.06
CA THR A 205 86.01 -11.16 29.16
C THR A 205 86.79 -9.95 29.69
N SER A 206 86.85 -9.86 31.02
CA SER A 206 87.80 -9.11 31.89
C SER A 206 87.24 -7.92 32.66
N GLY A 207 87.22 -8.06 34.00
CA GLY A 207 87.61 -6.98 34.92
C GLY A 207 86.56 -6.44 35.91
N ILE A 208 86.34 -7.15 37.02
CA ILE A 208 85.76 -6.70 38.33
C ILE A 208 86.79 -5.77 39.05
N PRO A 209 86.46 -4.80 39.95
CA PRO A 209 85.41 -4.82 40.99
C PRO A 209 84.55 -3.56 41.30
N LEU A 210 83.46 -3.84 42.05
CA LEU A 210 82.70 -3.12 43.13
C LEU A 210 83.36 -1.91 43.86
N PRO A 211 82.65 -1.07 44.68
CA PRO A 211 81.45 -1.36 45.51
C PRO A 211 80.27 -0.34 45.42
N THR A 212 79.00 -0.72 45.53
CA THR A 212 78.14 -1.04 46.70
C THR A 212 77.74 0.15 47.60
N GLN A 213 76.42 0.32 47.77
CA GLN A 213 75.64 0.83 48.93
C GLN A 213 75.01 2.24 48.88
N SER A 214 73.69 2.27 48.62
CA SER A 214 72.68 3.01 49.42
C SER A 214 72.55 2.35 50.82
N PRO A 215 71.87 2.91 51.86
CA PRO A 215 70.82 3.95 51.86
C PRO A 215 70.90 4.97 53.03
N SER A 216 70.06 6.01 53.05
CA SER A 216 69.52 6.57 54.31
C SER A 216 68.34 7.52 54.08
N ILE A 217 67.21 7.13 54.66
CA ILE A 217 66.01 7.93 54.93
C ILE A 217 66.24 8.70 56.24
N PRO A 218 65.78 9.95 56.39
CA PRO A 218 65.54 10.52 57.71
C PRO A 218 64.05 10.85 57.99
N PRO A 219 63.68 10.99 59.27
CA PRO A 219 62.34 10.73 59.78
C PRO A 219 61.46 11.98 59.98
N ILE A 220 60.18 11.69 60.25
CA ILE A 220 59.12 12.61 60.68
C ILE A 220 59.38 13.09 62.11
N VAL A 221 59.32 14.42 62.29
CA VAL A 221 58.61 15.12 63.39
C VAL A 221 57.87 16.30 62.74
#